data_AF-A0A2C9T5C7-F1
#
_entry.id   AF-A0A2C9T5C7-F1
#
_cell.length_a   1.000
_cell.length_b   1.000
_cell.length_c   1.000
_cell.angle_alpha   90.00
_cell.angle_beta   90.00
_cell.angle_gamma   90.00
#
_symmetry.space_group_name_H-M   'P 1'
#
loop_
_entity.id
_entity.type
_entity.pdbx_description
1 polymer ?
#
loop_
_entity_poly.entity_id
_entity_poly.type
_entity_poly.pdbx_seq_one_letter_code
_entity_poly.pdbx_strand_id
1 'polypeptide(L)'
;MNSDQLSSLEAVEDWINSHPTKGEGMTRPYSRKWENGGCRPTHSLRHWRTDPVKTLASGLVSLGYSVVGVDNGVLVDVDGLPVRVSGNRSVRGEGPPQEYVLQVDGRPVEFVGDAPEVVVELVRDLPSRPSPPAEVDFIQIGFPGHGQDEVTYVGSWQWDIHGEARGSEFVDRAAAATLAAIEAAGRD
;
A
#
# COMPACT_ATOMS: atom_id res chain seq x y z
N MET A 1 1.98 25.46 -7.72
CA MET A 1 2.76 24.50 -6.93
C MET A 1 4.01 24.20 -7.71
N ASN A 2 5.20 24.34 -7.12
CA ASN A 2 6.44 23.87 -7.73
C ASN A 2 6.41 22.35 -7.58
N SER A 3 6.36 21.65 -8.71
CA SER A 3 6.28 20.21 -8.77
C SER A 3 7.67 19.73 -9.17
N ASP A 4 8.46 19.27 -8.20
CA ASP A 4 9.85 18.85 -8.44
C ASP A 4 9.82 17.43 -9.01
N GLN A 5 10.28 17.28 -10.26
CA GLN A 5 10.40 15.97 -10.88
C GLN A 5 11.49 15.16 -10.16
N LEU A 6 11.11 13.99 -9.64
CA LEU A 6 11.98 13.12 -8.88
C LEU A 6 12.51 12.03 -9.82
N SER A 7 13.81 12.08 -10.11
CA SER A 7 14.44 11.24 -11.14
C SER A 7 15.35 10.13 -10.60
N SER A 8 15.51 10.03 -9.29
CA SER A 8 16.30 8.96 -8.64
C SER A 8 15.55 8.33 -7.47
N LEU A 9 15.98 7.13 -7.09
CA LEU A 9 15.48 6.41 -5.92
C LEU A 9 15.63 7.27 -4.66
N GLU A 10 16.80 7.87 -4.45
CA GLU A 10 17.09 8.69 -3.26
C GLU A 10 16.19 9.91 -3.20
N ALA A 11 15.93 10.56 -4.35
CA ALA A 11 15.04 11.72 -4.40
C ALA A 11 13.58 11.34 -4.03
N VAL A 12 13.10 10.18 -4.48
CA VAL A 12 11.76 9.68 -4.13
C VAL A 12 11.69 9.29 -2.66
N GLU A 13 12.70 8.58 -2.15
CA GLU A 13 12.81 8.16 -0.75
C GLU A 13 12.81 9.37 0.21
N ASP A 14 13.70 10.34 -0.04
CA ASP A 14 13.82 11.56 0.75
C ASP A 14 12.52 12.36 0.76
N TRP A 15 11.84 12.42 -0.39
CA TRP A 15 10.58 13.16 -0.51
C TRP A 15 9.45 12.50 0.29
N ILE A 16 9.28 11.18 0.18
CA ILE A 16 8.26 10.43 0.94
C ILE A 16 8.49 10.58 2.44
N ASN A 17 9.75 10.53 2.90
CA ASN A 17 10.10 10.72 4.31
C ASN A 17 9.79 12.14 4.81
N SER A 18 10.00 13.14 3.96
CA SER A 18 9.81 14.56 4.31
C SER A 18 8.36 15.04 4.21
N HIS A 19 7.53 14.35 3.41
CA HIS A 19 6.15 14.75 3.11
C HIS A 19 5.12 13.64 3.42
N PRO A 20 5.06 13.14 4.67
CA PRO A 20 4.13 12.09 5.02
C PRO A 20 2.68 12.59 5.06
N THR A 21 1.76 11.72 4.69
CA THR A 21 0.33 11.92 4.92
C THR A 21 -0.01 11.73 6.39
N LYS A 22 -1.05 12.42 6.85
CA LYS A 22 -1.60 12.31 8.20
C LYS A 22 -3.11 12.09 8.13
N GLY A 23 -3.62 11.21 8.99
CA GLY A 23 -5.05 10.98 9.15
C GLY A 23 -5.67 9.97 8.19
N GLU A 24 -4.89 9.44 7.25
CA GLU A 24 -5.34 8.45 6.25
C GLU A 24 -4.89 7.02 6.62
N GLY A 25 -4.79 6.73 7.92
CA GLY A 25 -4.33 5.44 8.41
C GLY A 25 -5.43 4.38 8.43
N MET A 26 -5.03 3.11 8.57
CA MET A 26 -6.01 2.03 8.73
C MET A 26 -6.90 2.31 9.93
N THR A 27 -8.20 2.10 9.78
CA THR A 27 -9.18 2.37 10.84
C THR A 27 -9.07 1.40 12.01
N ARG A 28 -8.35 0.28 11.84
CA ARG A 28 -8.23 -0.79 12.83
C ARG A 28 -6.79 -1.35 12.90
N PRO A 29 -6.33 -1.76 14.10
CA PRO A 29 -5.03 -2.41 14.26
C PRO A 29 -5.11 -3.91 13.92
N TYR A 30 -5.23 -4.26 12.64
CA TYR A 30 -5.52 -5.64 12.20
C TYR A 30 -4.50 -6.68 12.68
N SER A 31 -3.20 -6.38 12.61
CA SER A 31 -2.14 -7.26 13.12
C SER A 31 -2.41 -7.69 14.57
N ARG A 32 -2.73 -6.74 15.46
CA ARG A 32 -3.09 -7.02 16.86
C ARG A 32 -4.41 -7.79 16.99
N LYS A 33 -5.40 -7.51 16.13
CA LYS A 33 -6.69 -8.22 16.17
C LYS A 33 -6.54 -9.69 15.77
N TRP A 34 -5.75 -9.99 14.74
CA TRP A 34 -5.44 -11.36 14.33
C TRP A 34 -4.64 -12.10 15.40
N GLU A 35 -3.64 -11.45 16.01
CA GLU A 35 -2.88 -12.01 17.13
C GLU A 35 -3.79 -12.40 18.31
N ASN A 36 -4.72 -11.52 18.70
CA ASN A 36 -5.70 -11.81 19.75
C ASN A 36 -6.64 -12.98 19.39
N GLY A 37 -6.88 -13.20 18.09
CA GLY A 37 -7.63 -14.34 17.57
C GLY A 37 -6.84 -15.66 17.56
N GLY A 38 -5.58 -15.64 17.98
CA GLY A 38 -4.68 -16.81 17.96
C GLY A 38 -3.97 -17.03 16.62
N CYS A 39 -4.14 -16.13 15.65
CA CYS A 39 -3.45 -16.18 14.37
C CYS A 39 -2.03 -15.62 14.53
N ARG A 40 -1.01 -16.45 14.28
CA ARG A 40 0.40 -16.03 14.26
C ARG A 40 0.94 -16.11 12.84
N PRO A 41 1.51 -15.03 12.29
CA PRO A 41 2.06 -15.04 10.94
C PRO A 41 3.22 -16.04 10.84
N THR A 42 3.35 -16.65 9.66
CA THR A 42 4.45 -17.55 9.29
C THR A 42 5.50 -16.84 8.44
N HIS A 43 5.10 -15.77 7.76
CA HIS A 43 5.93 -14.86 6.97
C HIS A 43 5.60 -13.42 7.36
N SER A 44 6.47 -12.46 7.05
CA SER A 44 6.15 -11.04 7.26
C SER A 44 6.83 -10.18 6.20
N LEU A 45 6.03 -9.49 5.38
CA LEU A 45 6.54 -8.41 4.52
C LEU A 45 6.76 -7.12 5.33
N ARG A 46 5.94 -6.91 6.36
CA ARG A 46 6.03 -5.76 7.27
C ARG A 46 7.37 -5.66 8.01
N HIS A 47 7.96 -6.81 8.39
CA HIS A 47 9.24 -6.89 9.09
C HIS A 47 10.36 -7.45 8.20
N TRP A 48 10.17 -7.43 6.87
CA TRP A 48 11.17 -7.93 5.93
C TRP A 48 12.44 -7.07 5.99
N ARG A 49 13.58 -7.65 5.60
CA ARG A 49 14.96 -7.16 5.89
C ARG A 49 15.35 -5.82 5.26
N THR A 50 14.41 -5.08 4.70
CA THR A 50 14.63 -3.88 3.88
C THR A 50 13.89 -2.68 4.46
N ASP A 51 14.46 -1.49 4.29
CA ASP A 51 13.78 -0.24 4.62
C ASP A 51 12.50 -0.11 3.78
N PRO A 52 11.31 -0.07 4.40
CA PRO A 52 10.04 -0.05 3.68
C PRO A 52 9.86 1.16 2.74
N VAL A 53 10.39 2.34 3.09
CA VAL A 53 10.31 3.53 2.24
C VAL A 53 11.23 3.37 1.04
N LYS A 54 12.41 2.78 1.24
CA LYS A 54 13.32 2.43 0.16
C LYS A 54 12.71 1.39 -0.79
N THR A 55 12.03 0.38 -0.26
CA THR A 55 11.28 -0.60 -1.08
C THR A 55 10.23 0.10 -1.94
N LEU A 56 9.45 1.00 -1.34
CA LEU A 56 8.45 1.78 -2.07
C LEU A 56 9.11 2.64 -3.17
N ALA A 57 10.12 3.42 -2.83
CA ALA A 57 10.82 4.30 -3.77
C ALA A 57 11.45 3.52 -4.93
N SER A 58 12.13 2.42 -4.63
CA SER A 58 12.71 1.52 -5.63
C SER A 58 11.64 0.92 -6.54
N GLY A 59 10.52 0.47 -5.97
CA GLY A 59 9.39 -0.06 -6.72
C GLY A 59 8.81 0.97 -7.68
N LEU A 60 8.49 2.18 -7.20
CA LEU A 60 7.93 3.26 -8.01
C LEU A 60 8.85 3.66 -9.17
N VAL A 61 10.15 3.81 -8.91
CA VAL A 61 11.14 4.11 -9.96
C VAL A 61 11.23 2.98 -10.99
N SER A 62 11.16 1.72 -10.54
CA SER A 62 11.24 0.55 -11.42
C SER A 62 10.03 0.38 -12.35
N LEU A 63 8.89 1.00 -12.03
CA LEU A 63 7.72 1.01 -12.91
C LEU A 63 7.93 1.90 -14.16
N GLY A 64 8.92 2.80 -14.15
CA GLY A 64 9.25 3.64 -15.30
C GLY A 64 8.27 4.79 -15.56
N TYR A 65 7.31 5.04 -14.66
CA TYR A 65 6.40 6.17 -14.70
C TYR A 65 7.08 7.47 -14.22
N SER A 66 6.55 8.62 -14.63
CA SER A 66 7.00 9.91 -14.12
C SER A 66 6.57 10.10 -12.68
N VAL A 67 7.51 10.48 -11.80
CA VAL A 67 7.27 10.72 -10.38
C VAL A 67 7.57 12.18 -10.05
N VAL A 68 6.65 12.82 -9.34
CA VAL A 68 6.74 14.25 -8.99
C VAL A 68 6.40 14.44 -7.52
N GLY A 69 7.18 15.27 -6.82
CA GLY A 69 6.93 15.59 -5.42
C GLY A 69 5.67 16.45 -5.21
N VAL A 70 4.87 16.11 -4.20
CA VAL A 70 3.74 16.90 -3.70
C VAL A 70 3.77 17.01 -2.17
N ASP A 71 2.94 17.88 -1.58
CA ASP A 71 2.98 18.20 -0.14
C ASP A 71 2.67 17.00 0.78
N ASN A 72 2.02 15.96 0.26
CA ASN A 72 1.59 14.77 1.00
C ASN A 72 1.98 13.47 0.27
N GLY A 73 3.19 13.44 -0.29
CA GLY A 73 3.79 12.26 -0.89
C GLY A 73 4.33 12.54 -2.28
N VAL A 74 4.16 11.58 -3.18
CA VAL A 74 4.55 11.70 -4.59
C VAL A 74 3.35 11.45 -5.49
N LEU A 75 3.31 12.13 -6.62
CA LEU A 75 2.36 11.89 -7.70
C LEU A 75 3.06 11.06 -8.78
N VAL A 76 2.50 9.91 -9.11
CA VAL A 76 2.96 9.00 -10.16
C VAL A 76 1.99 9.13 -11.33
N ASP A 77 2.50 9.45 -12.52
CA ASP A 77 1.68 9.52 -13.73
C ASP A 77 1.62 8.14 -14.40
N VAL A 78 0.53 7.42 -14.16
CA VAL A 78 0.28 6.07 -14.66
C VAL A 78 -0.53 6.18 -15.96
N ASP A 79 0.15 6.29 -17.10
CA ASP A 79 -0.48 6.42 -18.43
C ASP A 79 -1.53 7.53 -18.53
N GLY A 80 -1.26 8.70 -17.92
CA GLY A 80 -2.17 9.84 -17.87
C GLY A 80 -3.15 9.82 -16.70
N LEU A 81 -3.07 8.80 -15.83
CA LEU A 81 -3.79 8.72 -14.56
C LEU A 81 -2.88 9.18 -13.42
N PRO A 82 -3.12 10.35 -12.79
CA PRO A 82 -2.30 10.81 -11.68
C PRO A 82 -2.66 10.04 -10.41
N VAL A 83 -1.67 9.38 -9.81
CA VAL A 83 -1.83 8.53 -8.62
C VAL A 83 -0.91 9.05 -7.53
N ARG A 84 -1.49 9.53 -6.44
CA ARG A 84 -0.74 9.91 -5.25
C ARG A 84 -0.39 8.67 -4.44
N VAL A 85 0.89 8.52 -4.14
CA VAL A 85 1.44 7.52 -3.24
C VAL A 85 2.15 8.21 -2.08
N SER A 86 1.94 7.75 -0.86
CA SER A 86 2.59 8.38 0.30
C SER A 86 2.76 7.42 1.47
N GLY A 87 3.74 7.69 2.32
CA GLY A 87 3.80 7.10 3.65
C GLY A 87 2.82 7.83 4.58
N ASN A 88 2.00 7.08 5.32
CA ASN A 88 1.16 7.60 6.38
C ASN A 88 1.84 7.45 7.74
N ARG A 89 1.65 8.48 8.56
CA ARG A 89 2.16 8.53 9.92
C ARG A 89 1.05 8.89 10.89
N SER A 90 0.67 7.91 11.71
CA SER A 90 -0.39 8.03 12.72
C SER A 90 0.08 8.65 14.04
N VAL A 91 1.39 8.61 14.36
CA VAL A 91 1.98 9.13 15.63
C VAL A 91 3.04 10.22 15.37
N ARG A 92 2.95 11.36 16.09
CA ARG A 92 3.98 12.43 16.09
C ARG A 92 5.31 11.89 16.65
N GLY A 93 6.43 12.08 15.94
CA GLY A 93 7.78 11.71 16.43
C GLY A 93 8.85 11.69 15.31
N GLU A 94 10.00 11.05 15.56
CA GLU A 94 10.97 10.62 14.54
C GLU A 94 10.76 9.12 14.27
N GLY A 95 10.87 8.65 13.02
CA GLY A 95 10.63 7.25 12.64
C GLY A 95 9.89 7.08 11.29
N PRO A 96 10.02 5.90 10.65
CA PRO A 96 9.48 5.64 9.32
C PRO A 96 7.95 5.61 9.29
N PRO A 97 7.32 5.78 8.10
CA PRO A 97 5.91 5.49 7.90
C PRO A 97 5.54 4.08 8.36
N GLN A 98 4.33 3.94 8.89
CA GLN A 98 3.81 2.64 9.36
C GLN A 98 2.84 2.02 8.34
N GLU A 99 2.33 2.84 7.44
CA GLU A 99 1.30 2.51 6.46
C GLU A 99 1.58 3.32 5.19
N TYR A 100 1.02 2.88 4.09
CA TYR A 100 1.20 3.44 2.76
C TYR A 100 -0.15 3.63 2.12
N VAL A 101 -0.33 4.81 1.52
CA VAL A 101 -1.59 5.26 0.95
C VAL A 101 -1.46 5.33 -0.55
N LEU A 102 -2.48 4.86 -1.25
CA LEU A 102 -2.71 5.07 -2.66
C LEU A 102 -4.00 5.85 -2.84
N GLN A 103 -3.91 6.94 -3.60
CA GLN A 103 -5.05 7.78 -3.96
C GLN A 103 -5.00 8.15 -5.44
N VAL A 104 -6.02 7.84 -6.22
CA VAL A 104 -6.17 8.40 -7.58
C VAL A 104 -6.62 9.86 -7.45
N ASP A 105 -6.00 10.77 -8.22
CA ASP A 105 -6.28 12.21 -8.08
C ASP A 105 -7.78 12.53 -8.25
N GLY A 106 -8.28 13.44 -7.40
CA GLY A 106 -9.69 13.81 -7.34
C GLY A 106 -10.64 12.76 -6.71
N ARG A 107 -10.14 11.60 -6.26
CA ARG A 107 -10.94 10.56 -5.58
C ARG A 107 -10.60 10.45 -4.09
N PRO A 108 -11.44 9.86 -3.23
CA PRO A 108 -11.07 9.50 -1.86
C PRO A 108 -9.91 8.50 -1.86
N VAL A 109 -9.18 8.36 -0.75
CA VAL A 109 -8.16 7.31 -0.59
C VAL A 109 -8.77 5.94 -0.87
N GLU A 110 -8.23 5.25 -1.86
CA GLU A 110 -8.73 3.94 -2.27
C GLU A 110 -8.06 2.78 -1.58
N PHE A 111 -6.82 2.95 -1.13
CA PHE A 111 -6.10 1.93 -0.37
C PHE A 111 -5.17 2.53 0.68
N VAL A 112 -5.15 1.91 1.86
CA VAL A 112 -4.11 2.08 2.88
C VAL A 112 -3.66 0.71 3.38
N GLY A 113 -2.36 0.46 3.50
CA GLY A 113 -1.85 -0.79 4.05
C GLY A 113 -0.42 -0.72 4.56
N ASP A 114 0.04 -1.75 5.27
CA ASP A 114 1.34 -1.77 5.95
C ASP A 114 2.50 -2.36 5.12
N ALA A 115 2.22 -2.90 3.94
CA ALA A 115 3.21 -3.47 3.02
C ALA A 115 3.40 -2.56 1.78
N PRO A 116 4.56 -1.91 1.59
CA PRO A 116 4.82 -1.05 0.44
C PRO A 116 4.80 -1.82 -0.88
N GLU A 117 5.15 -3.12 -0.87
CA GLU A 117 5.10 -4.00 -2.03
C GLU A 117 3.69 -4.07 -2.63
N VAL A 118 2.65 -4.12 -1.78
CA VAL A 118 1.26 -4.15 -2.23
C VAL A 118 0.90 -2.84 -2.95
N VAL A 119 1.39 -1.69 -2.47
CA VAL A 119 1.18 -0.41 -3.14
C VAL A 119 1.87 -0.35 -4.49
N VAL A 120 3.09 -0.89 -4.60
CA VAL A 120 3.81 -0.98 -5.88
C VAL A 120 3.06 -1.85 -6.87
N GLU A 121 2.56 -3.01 -6.44
CA GLU A 121 1.76 -3.90 -7.30
C GLU A 121 0.41 -3.27 -7.70
N LEU A 122 -0.23 -2.52 -6.80
CA LEU A 122 -1.42 -1.74 -7.15
C LEU A 122 -1.11 -0.74 -8.26
N VAL A 123 -0.07 0.10 -8.11
CA VAL A 123 0.31 1.09 -9.13
C VAL A 123 0.66 0.41 -10.46
N ARG A 124 1.33 -0.74 -10.43
CA ARG A 124 1.64 -1.54 -11.61
C ARG A 124 0.39 -2.02 -12.35
N ASP A 125 -0.63 -2.45 -11.61
CA ASP A 125 -1.86 -3.03 -12.16
C ASP A 125 -2.92 -2.00 -12.57
N LEU A 126 -2.81 -0.73 -12.18
CA LEU A 126 -3.80 0.30 -12.49
C LEU A 126 -4.19 0.42 -13.97
N PRO A 127 -3.26 0.32 -14.96
CA PRO A 127 -3.63 0.34 -16.38
C PRO A 127 -4.46 -0.88 -16.82
N SER A 128 -4.38 -2.00 -16.09
CA SER A 128 -5.09 -3.22 -16.39
C SER A 128 -6.56 -3.12 -16.00
N ARG A 129 -7.40 -3.92 -16.68
CA ARG A 129 -8.79 -4.11 -16.28
C ARG A 129 -8.85 -4.86 -14.93
N PRO A 130 -9.63 -4.40 -13.95
CA PRO A 130 -9.85 -5.13 -12.71
C PRO A 130 -10.33 -6.55 -13.02
N SER A 131 -9.70 -7.53 -12.39
CA SER A 131 -10.12 -8.92 -12.41
C SER A 131 -10.58 -9.34 -11.02
N PRO A 132 -11.58 -10.23 -10.91
CA PRO A 132 -11.94 -10.78 -9.61
C PRO A 132 -10.72 -11.40 -8.92
N PRO A 133 -10.64 -11.31 -7.59
CA PRO A 133 -9.53 -11.88 -6.84
C PRO A 133 -9.48 -13.40 -7.05
N ALA A 134 -8.26 -13.94 -7.17
CA ALA A 134 -8.07 -15.37 -7.20
C ALA A 134 -8.55 -15.99 -5.87
N GLU A 135 -9.26 -17.11 -5.94
CA GLU A 135 -9.66 -17.87 -4.77
C GLU A 135 -8.46 -18.65 -4.22
N VAL A 136 -7.68 -17.99 -3.36
CA VAL A 136 -6.59 -18.59 -2.59
C VAL A 136 -6.90 -18.49 -1.10
N ASP A 137 -6.51 -19.51 -0.35
CA ASP A 137 -6.85 -19.69 1.07
C ASP A 137 -6.13 -18.73 2.02
N PHE A 138 -5.02 -18.14 1.58
CA PHE A 138 -4.20 -17.23 2.37
C PHE A 138 -4.50 -15.75 2.15
N ILE A 139 -5.32 -15.40 1.15
CA ILE A 139 -5.80 -14.02 0.95
C ILE A 139 -7.16 -13.88 1.63
N GLN A 140 -7.27 -12.89 2.51
CA GLN A 140 -8.47 -12.61 3.26
C GLN A 140 -9.09 -11.30 2.77
N ILE A 141 -10.35 -11.38 2.34
CA ILE A 141 -11.20 -10.22 2.06
C ILE A 141 -12.27 -10.14 3.16
N GLY A 142 -12.43 -8.96 3.73
CA GLY A 142 -13.28 -8.72 4.89
C GLY A 142 -12.68 -9.22 6.20
N PHE A 143 -13.15 -8.65 7.31
CA PHE A 143 -12.70 -9.03 8.65
C PHE A 143 -13.91 -9.50 9.49
N PRO A 144 -13.80 -10.58 10.29
CA PRO A 144 -14.91 -11.08 11.09
C PRO A 144 -15.58 -10.00 11.95
N GLY A 145 -16.92 -9.89 11.82
CA GLY A 145 -17.72 -8.90 12.54
C GLY A 145 -17.81 -7.50 11.91
N HIS A 146 -17.26 -7.31 10.70
CA HIS A 146 -17.18 -6.00 10.02
C HIS A 146 -17.64 -6.07 8.54
N GLY A 147 -18.94 -6.31 8.32
CA GLY A 147 -19.51 -6.49 6.98
C GLY A 147 -20.14 -5.26 6.33
N GLN A 148 -20.13 -4.08 6.97
CA GLN A 148 -20.82 -2.86 6.51
C GLN A 148 -19.95 -1.60 6.71
N ASP A 149 -18.64 -1.75 6.59
CA ASP A 149 -17.72 -0.62 6.73
C ASP A 149 -17.52 0.08 5.37
N GLU A 150 -17.18 1.36 5.39
CA GLU A 150 -16.85 2.16 4.20
C GLU A 150 -15.60 1.63 3.47
N VAL A 151 -14.75 0.93 4.22
CA VAL A 151 -13.53 0.26 3.76
C VAL A 151 -13.61 -1.22 4.10
N THR A 152 -12.98 -2.05 3.28
CA THR A 152 -12.93 -3.51 3.46
C THR A 152 -11.50 -3.93 3.74
N TYR A 153 -11.31 -4.75 4.77
CA TYR A 153 -10.01 -5.37 5.03
C TYR A 153 -9.60 -6.26 3.85
N VAL A 154 -8.37 -6.08 3.36
CA VAL A 154 -7.76 -6.94 2.37
C VAL A 154 -6.32 -7.20 2.78
N GLY A 155 -5.91 -8.46 2.85
CA GLY A 155 -4.54 -8.80 3.21
C GLY A 155 -4.35 -10.29 3.48
N SER A 156 -3.29 -10.63 4.21
CA SER A 156 -2.98 -11.99 4.61
C SER A 156 -2.38 -12.00 6.02
N TRP A 157 -3.09 -12.59 6.98
CA TRP A 157 -2.56 -12.75 8.34
C TRP A 157 -1.39 -13.74 8.39
N GLN A 158 -1.32 -14.71 7.47
CA GLN A 158 -0.21 -15.67 7.38
C GLN A 158 1.09 -15.01 6.92
N TRP A 159 0.98 -13.91 6.18
CA TRP A 159 2.10 -13.12 5.67
C TRP A 159 2.29 -11.78 6.38
N ASP A 160 1.52 -11.50 7.44
CA ASP A 160 1.54 -10.23 8.18
C ASP A 160 1.40 -9.01 7.25
N ILE A 161 0.45 -9.11 6.30
CA ILE A 161 0.08 -8.04 5.36
C ILE A 161 -1.34 -7.59 5.70
N HIS A 162 -1.51 -6.30 5.95
CA HIS A 162 -2.78 -5.71 6.34
C HIS A 162 -3.04 -4.42 5.58
N GLY A 163 -4.23 -4.34 4.98
CA GLY A 163 -4.70 -3.12 4.34
C GLY A 163 -6.22 -2.99 4.34
N GLU A 164 -6.67 -1.81 3.95
CA GLU A 164 -8.06 -1.42 3.78
C GLU A 164 -8.25 -0.84 2.39
N ALA A 165 -9.23 -1.38 1.66
CA ALA A 165 -9.58 -0.93 0.32
C ALA A 165 -11.00 -0.35 0.29
N ARG A 166 -11.21 0.69 -0.53
CA ARG A 166 -12.50 1.38 -0.68
C ARG A 166 -13.15 1.05 -2.02
N GLY A 167 -14.36 0.51 -1.96
CA GLY A 167 -15.14 0.12 -3.15
C GLY A 167 -14.67 -1.20 -3.76
N SER A 168 -15.58 -1.89 -4.46
CA SER A 168 -15.33 -3.25 -4.97
C SER A 168 -14.14 -3.34 -5.91
N GLU A 169 -13.93 -2.34 -6.77
CA GLU A 169 -12.78 -2.31 -7.68
C GLU A 169 -11.45 -2.42 -6.94
N PHE A 170 -11.25 -1.59 -5.91
CA PHE A 170 -9.98 -1.58 -5.18
C PHE A 170 -9.86 -2.72 -4.19
N VAL A 171 -10.97 -3.32 -3.75
CA VAL A 171 -10.94 -4.60 -3.02
C VAL A 171 -10.34 -5.69 -3.90
N ASP A 172 -10.84 -5.82 -5.14
CA ASP A 172 -10.35 -6.82 -6.08
C ASP A 172 -8.87 -6.59 -6.45
N ARG A 173 -8.51 -5.33 -6.75
CA ARG A 173 -7.12 -4.95 -7.04
C ARG A 173 -6.18 -5.15 -5.86
N ALA A 174 -6.59 -4.78 -4.64
CA ALA A 174 -5.76 -4.97 -3.44
C ALA A 174 -5.52 -6.44 -3.14
N ALA A 175 -6.50 -7.30 -3.40
CA ALA A 175 -6.35 -8.74 -3.23
C ALA A 175 -5.39 -9.33 -4.27
N ALA A 176 -5.51 -8.92 -5.54
CA ALA A 176 -4.57 -9.29 -6.60
C ALA A 176 -3.14 -8.79 -6.33
N ALA A 177 -3.00 -7.54 -5.88
CA ALA A 177 -1.72 -6.94 -5.53
C ALA A 177 -1.08 -7.62 -4.30
N THR A 178 -1.87 -8.00 -3.31
CA THR A 178 -1.40 -8.79 -2.15
C THR A 178 -0.87 -10.14 -2.59
N LEU A 179 -1.60 -10.84 -3.47
CA LEU A 179 -1.14 -12.11 -4.03
C LEU A 179 0.16 -11.93 -4.82
N ALA A 180 0.24 -10.93 -5.70
CA ALA A 180 1.44 -10.65 -6.48
C ALA A 180 2.66 -10.33 -5.59
N ALA A 181 2.48 -9.54 -4.53
CA ALA A 181 3.53 -9.24 -3.57
C ALA A 181 4.03 -10.50 -2.84
N ILE A 182 3.11 -11.38 -2.42
CA ILE A 182 3.45 -12.67 -1.82
C ILE A 182 4.19 -13.57 -2.81
N GLU A 183 3.73 -13.67 -4.05
CA GLU A 183 4.38 -14.49 -5.08
C GLU A 183 5.77 -13.98 -5.43
N ALA A 184 5.98 -12.66 -5.44
CA ALA A 184 7.30 -12.06 -5.63
C ALA A 184 8.24 -12.43 -4.48
N ALA A 185 7.79 -12.27 -3.23
CA ALA A 185 8.59 -12.59 -2.05
C ALA A 185 8.89 -14.09 -1.89
N GLY A 186 8.01 -14.98 -2.37
CA GLY A 186 8.23 -16.43 -2.35
C GLY A 186 9.17 -16.96 -3.42
N ARG A 187 9.61 -16.12 -4.37
CA ARG A 187 10.58 -16.47 -5.43
C ARG A 187 12.03 -16.09 -5.09
N ASP A 188 12.23 -15.31 -4.03
CA ASP A 188 13.54 -14.91 -3.48
C ASP A 188 14.07 -15.91 -2.43
#